data_AF-A0A1M5XG42-F1
#
_entry.id   AF-A0A1M5XG42-F1
#
_cell.length_a   1.000
_cell.length_b   1.000
_cell.length_c   1.000
_cell.angle_alpha   90.00
_cell.angle_beta   90.00
_cell.angle_gamma   90.00
#
_symmetry.space_group_name_H-M   'P 1'
#
loop_
_entity.id
_entity.type
_entity.pdbx_description
1 polymer ?
#
loop_
_entity_poly.entity_id
_entity_poly.type
_entity_poly.pdbx_seq_one_letter_code
_entity_poly.pdbx_strand_id
1 'polypeptide(L)' 'MSEWKKLLRDSQSRWDENAEYWDDYMGEESNQFHRELIRPSTEKLLQVAGNEAILDVACGNGNFSRRLVELGDIGG' A
#
# COMPACT_ATOMS: atom_id res chain seq x y z
N MET A 1 -2.82 -27.49 11.55
CA MET A 1 -1.94 -26.34 11.92
C MET A 1 -0.63 -26.29 11.13
N SER A 2 0.00 -27.43 10.80
CA SER A 2 1.23 -27.48 9.98
C SER A 2 1.05 -26.88 8.57
N GLU A 3 0.00 -27.28 7.86
CA GLU A 3 -0.27 -26.84 6.49
C GLU A 3 -0.48 -25.32 6.36
N TRP A 4 -1.21 -24.72 7.31
CA TRP A 4 -1.42 -23.27 7.33
C TRP A 4 -0.11 -22.49 7.46
N LYS A 5 0.80 -22.94 8.34
CA LYS A 5 2.11 -22.32 8.50
C LYS A 5 2.96 -22.45 7.22
N LYS A 6 2.80 -23.54 6.48
CA LYS A 6 3.47 -23.73 5.20
C LYS A 6 2.92 -22.75 4.15
N LEU A 7 1.60 -22.67 3.99
CA LEU A 7 0.95 -21.75 3.06
C LEU A 7 1.34 -20.28 3.31
N LEU A 8 1.44 -19.87 4.58
CA LEU A 8 1.90 -18.53 4.94
C LEU A 8 3.34 -18.27 4.47
N ARG A 9 4.27 -19.19 4.73
CA ARG A 9 5.66 -19.05 4.29
C ARG A 9 5.78 -19.07 2.77
N ASP A 10 5.07 -19.96 2.11
CA ASP A 10 5.08 -20.07 0.65
C ASP A 10 4.52 -18.77 0.02
N SER A 11 3.47 -18.19 0.61
CA SER A 11 2.94 -16.89 0.17
C SER A 11 3.94 -15.75 0.40
N GLN A 12 4.65 -15.75 1.53
CA GLN A 12 5.66 -14.74 1.84
C GLN A 12 6.84 -14.80 0.87
N SER A 13 7.41 -16.00 0.65
CA SER A 13 8.54 -16.20 -0.28
C SER A 13 8.23 -15.67 -1.67
N ARG A 14 6.99 -15.88 -2.16
CA ARG A 14 6.58 -15.38 -3.47
C ARG A 14 6.49 -13.86 -3.54
N TRP A 15 6.14 -13.19 -2.43
CA TRP A 15 6.19 -11.73 -2.38
C TRP A 15 7.63 -11.22 -2.31
N ASP A 16 8.48 -11.86 -1.51
CA ASP A 16 9.89 -11.51 -1.39
C ASP A 16 10.61 -11.66 -2.74
N GLU A 17 10.35 -12.74 -3.48
CA GLU A 17 10.91 -12.99 -4.82
C GLU A 17 10.51 -11.94 -5.87
N ASN A 18 9.33 -11.33 -5.73
CA ASN A 18 8.81 -10.33 -6.68
C ASN A 18 8.97 -8.89 -6.19
N ALA A 19 9.57 -8.67 -5.01
CA ALA A 19 9.58 -7.38 -4.34
C ALA A 19 10.27 -6.29 -5.17
N GLU A 20 11.44 -6.57 -5.76
CA GLU A 20 12.19 -5.61 -6.59
C GLU A 20 11.40 -5.21 -7.84
N TYR A 21 10.85 -6.18 -8.56
CA TYR A 21 10.01 -5.89 -9.73
C TYR A 21 8.78 -5.06 -9.35
N TRP A 22 8.14 -5.39 -8.22
CA TRP A 22 6.97 -4.65 -7.75
C TRP A 22 7.33 -3.22 -7.35
N ASP A 23 8.47 -3.03 -6.69
CA ASP A 23 8.98 -1.72 -6.29
C ASP A 23 9.27 -0.85 -7.51
N ASP A 24 9.94 -1.39 -8.53
CA ASP A 24 10.19 -0.69 -9.80
C ASP A 24 8.90 -0.36 -10.54
N TYR A 25 7.97 -1.32 -10.62
CA TYR A 25 6.72 -1.15 -11.37
C TYR A 25 5.79 -0.14 -10.70
N MET A 26 5.69 -0.17 -9.37
CA MET A 26 4.91 0.79 -8.62
C MET A 26 5.63 2.13 -8.53
N GLY A 27 6.93 2.14 -8.31
CA GLY A 27 7.71 3.34 -8.05
C GLY A 27 7.22 4.13 -6.84
N GLU A 28 7.77 5.34 -6.70
CA GLU A 28 7.47 6.26 -5.60
C GLU A 28 6.04 6.81 -5.67
N GLU A 29 5.54 7.06 -6.87
CA GLU A 29 4.22 7.70 -7.06
C GLU A 29 3.10 6.70 -7.38
N SER A 30 3.34 5.40 -7.21
CA SER A 30 2.52 4.31 -7.77
C SER A 30 2.47 4.29 -9.29
N ASN A 31 2.09 3.15 -9.86
CA ASN A 31 1.85 3.02 -11.30
C ASN A 31 0.60 3.81 -11.77
N GLN A 32 0.40 3.90 -13.09
CA GLN A 32 -0.70 4.65 -13.69
C GLN A 32 -2.08 4.17 -13.21
N PHE A 33 -2.34 2.87 -13.24
CA PHE A 33 -3.63 2.29 -12.84
C PHE A 33 -3.98 2.65 -11.40
N HIS A 34 -3.01 2.57 -10.50
CA HIS A 34 -3.20 2.90 -9.10
C HIS A 34 -3.45 4.40 -8.93
N ARG A 35 -2.69 5.27 -9.60
CA ARG A 35 -2.88 6.73 -9.54
C ARG A 35 -4.22 7.20 -10.11
N GLU A 36 -4.69 6.57 -11.18
CA GLU A 36 -5.88 7.05 -11.91
C GLU A 36 -7.19 6.44 -11.42
N LEU A 37 -7.16 5.19 -10.91
CA LEU A 37 -8.36 4.48 -10.51
C LEU A 37 -8.43 4.19 -9.01
N ILE A 38 -7.37 3.59 -8.46
CA ILE A 38 -7.39 3.06 -7.09
C ILE A 38 -7.26 4.17 -6.06
N ARG A 39 -6.19 4.98 -6.11
CA ARG A 39 -5.94 6.08 -5.17
C ARG A 39 -7.14 7.02 -5.07
N PRO A 40 -7.69 7.60 -6.16
CA PRO A 40 -8.76 8.59 -6.05
C PRO A 40 -10.03 8.01 -5.41
N SER A 41 -10.34 6.74 -5.72
CA SER A 41 -11.49 6.04 -5.17
C SER A 41 -11.31 5.74 -3.69
N THR A 42 -10.15 5.23 -3.30
CA THR A 42 -9.82 4.91 -1.91
C THR A 42 -9.72 6.18 -1.05
N GLU A 43 -9.05 7.23 -1.53
CA GLU A 43 -8.94 8.53 -0.87
C GLU A 43 -10.34 9.14 -0.61
N LYS A 44 -11.24 9.07 -1.60
CA LYS A 44 -12.63 9.53 -1.46
C LYS A 44 -13.44 8.75 -0.43
N LEU A 45 -13.22 7.43 -0.34
CA LEU A 45 -13.90 6.56 0.62
C LEU A 45 -13.38 6.78 2.04
N LEU A 46 -12.06 6.94 2.19
CA LEU A 46 -11.42 7.17 3.48
C LEU A 46 -11.68 8.57 4.04
N GLN A 47 -11.83 9.57 3.17
CA GLN A 47 -11.99 10.98 3.57
C GLN A 47 -10.90 11.43 4.57
N VAL A 48 -9.65 11.07 4.25
CA VAL A 48 -8.48 11.28 5.11
C VAL A 48 -8.46 12.68 5.71
N ALA A 49 -8.39 12.76 7.03
CA ALA A 49 -8.32 14.02 7.78
C ALA A 49 -7.10 14.08 8.71
N GLY A 50 -6.71 15.29 9.08
CA GLY A 50 -5.66 15.49 10.07
C GLY A 50 -6.02 14.87 11.43
N ASN A 51 -5.02 14.36 12.14
CA ASN A 51 -5.13 13.66 13.44
C ASN A 51 -5.80 12.29 13.42
N GLU A 52 -5.94 11.64 12.26
CA GLU A 52 -6.38 10.26 12.16
C GLU A 52 -5.20 9.27 12.20
N ALA A 53 -5.44 8.09 12.76
CA ALA A 53 -4.50 6.97 12.70
C ALA A 53 -4.98 5.96 11.66
N ILE A 54 -4.21 5.79 10.57
CA ILE A 54 -4.53 4.87 9.48
C ILE A 54 -3.56 3.69 9.47
N LEU A 55 -4.10 2.48 9.34
CA LEU A 55 -3.32 1.25 9.13
C LEU A 55 -3.42 0.81 7.67
N ASP A 56 -2.29 0.84 6.96
CA ASP A 56 -2.18 0.34 5.59
C ASP A 56 -1.70 -1.13 5.60
N VAL A 57 -2.65 -2.05 5.40
CA VAL A 57 -2.36 -3.49 5.42
C VAL A 57 -1.90 -3.93 4.03
N ALA A 58 -0.78 -4.68 3.99
CA ALA A 58 -0.10 -5.06 2.75
C ALA A 58 0.40 -3.85 1.95
N CYS A 59 0.99 -2.88 2.66
CA CYS A 59 1.47 -1.59 2.12
C CYS A 59 2.54 -1.69 1.01
N GLY A 60 3.12 -2.87 0.77
CA GLY A 60 4.21 -3.06 -0.20
C GLY A 60 5.38 -2.12 0.09
N ASN A 61 5.81 -1.37 -0.92
CA ASN A 61 6.86 -0.35 -0.80
C ASN A 61 6.41 0.94 -0.06
N GLY A 62 5.16 1.00 0.40
CA GLY A 62 4.62 2.07 1.23
C GLY A 62 4.28 3.36 0.48
N ASN A 63 4.27 3.36 -0.86
CA ASN A 63 3.97 4.58 -1.62
C ASN A 63 2.58 5.17 -1.30
N PHE A 64 1.59 4.32 -1.03
CA PHE A 64 0.25 4.79 -0.70
C PHE A 64 0.17 5.24 0.76
N SER A 65 0.87 4.57 1.68
CA SER A 65 0.98 5.03 3.06
C SER A 65 1.56 6.46 3.13
N ARG A 66 2.62 6.75 2.35
CA ARG A 66 3.20 8.10 2.24
C ARG A 66 2.19 9.11 1.69
N ARG A 67 1.48 8.75 0.62
CA ARG A 67 0.40 9.57 0.06
C ARG A 67 -0.69 9.91 1.07
N LEU A 68 -1.08 8.96 1.92
CA LEU A 68 -2.10 9.19 2.96
C LEU A 68 -1.61 10.17 4.03
N VAL A 69 -0.31 10.13 4.40
CA VAL A 69 0.29 11.14 5.30
C VAL A 69 0.22 12.53 4.67
N GLU A 70 0.65 12.66 3.40
CA GLU A 70 0.61 13.94 2.69
C GLU A 70 -0.80 14.54 2.64
N LEU A 71 -1.84 13.70 2.49
CA LEU A 71 -3.24 14.13 2.48
C LEU A 71 -3.73 14.59 3.87
N GLY A 72 -3.28 13.93 4.94
CA GLY A 72 -3.59 14.33 6.31
C GLY A 72 -2.86 15.60 6.76
N ASP A 73 -1.68 15.86 6.19
CA ASP A 73 -0.82 17.01 6.53
C ASP A 73 -1.28 18.34 5.89
N ILE A 74 -2.22 18.33 4.94
CA ILE A 74 -2.74 19.56 4.28
C ILE A 74 -3.66 20.39 5.20
N GLY A 75 -3.67 20.10 6.51
CA GLY A 75 -4.50 20.77 7.54
C GLY A 75 -3.72 21.48 8.65
N GLY A 76 -2.41 21.72 8.49
CA GLY A 76 -1.55 22.46 9.44
C GLY A 76 -1.47 23.96 9.20
#